data_AF-A0A8X6KDF9-F1
#
_entry.id   AF-A0A8X6KDF9-F1
#
_cell.length_a   1.000
_cell.length_b   1.000
_cell.length_c   1.000
_cell.angle_alpha   90.00
_cell.angle_beta   90.00
_cell.angle_gamma   90.00
#
_symmetry.space_group_name_H-M   'P 1'
#
loop_
_entity.id
_entity.type
_entity.pdbx_description
1 polymer ?
#
loop_
_entity_poly.entity_id
_entity_poly.type
_entity_poly.pdbx_seq_one_letter_code
_entity_poly.pdbx_strand_id
1 'polypeptide(L)'
;MLMDFICGRNDVPDALRTTLECLQIFSDASMLLRKWRTNSKQLDLLWQQEGVETEFSETSATDLKPPIKVLGLAWDSEKDLIYFDPKDLLKFMSRKTESKRFILSVVGRIFDPLEFLAHSLSIEVSSSRSLDSRSRLGL
;
A
#
# COMPACT_ATOMS: atom_id res chain seq x y z
N MET A 1 -12.17 11.25 -6.95
CA MET A 1 -11.76 9.83 -6.96
C MET A 1 -10.33 9.81 -6.45
N LEU A 2 -10.11 9.36 -5.23
CA LEU A 2 -8.75 9.20 -4.72
C LEU A 2 -8.24 7.88 -5.30
N MET A 3 -7.09 7.93 -5.97
CA MET A 3 -6.40 6.76 -6.51
C MET A 3 -5.37 6.36 -5.47
N ASP A 4 -5.44 5.12 -5.01
CA ASP A 4 -4.44 4.53 -4.13
C ASP A 4 -3.42 3.79 -5.01
N PHE A 5 -2.13 4.10 -4.84
CA PHE A 5 -1.04 3.41 -5.50
C PHE A 5 -0.16 2.74 -4.44
N ILE A 6 0.09 1.44 -4.62
CA ILE A 6 0.97 0.67 -3.74
C ILE A 6 2.03 0.00 -4.59
N CYS A 7 3.29 0.10 -4.16
CA CYS A 7 4.40 -0.56 -4.82
C CYS A 7 5.40 -1.06 -3.78
N GLY A 8 5.86 -2.31 -3.93
CA GLY A 8 6.93 -2.90 -3.15
C GLY A 8 8.25 -2.92 -3.92
N ARG A 9 9.35 -2.68 -3.21
CA ARG A 9 10.74 -2.82 -3.69
C ARG A 9 11.60 -3.38 -2.58
N ASN A 10 12.62 -4.13 -2.95
CA ASN A 10 13.57 -4.72 -1.99
C ASN A 10 14.68 -3.74 -1.61
N ASP A 11 14.94 -2.74 -2.45
CA ASP A 11 16.03 -1.78 -2.31
C ASP A 11 15.48 -0.35 -2.21
N VAL A 12 15.99 0.42 -1.24
CA VAL A 12 15.57 1.81 -0.99
C VAL A 12 15.86 2.73 -2.19
N PRO A 13 17.02 2.66 -2.88
CA PRO A 13 17.28 3.49 -4.06
C PRO A 13 16.30 3.22 -5.21
N ASP A 14 15.96 1.96 -5.44
CA ASP A 14 15.01 1.58 -6.49
C ASP A 14 13.58 2.00 -6.13
N ALA A 15 13.23 1.97 -4.84
CA ALA A 15 11.98 2.51 -4.33
C ALA A 15 11.87 4.01 -4.58
N LEU A 16 12.91 4.77 -4.26
CA LEU A 16 12.96 6.22 -4.48
C LEU A 16 12.80 6.55 -5.97
N ARG A 17 13.58 5.89 -6.83
CA ARG A 17 13.50 6.06 -8.28
C ARG A 17 12.08 5.79 -8.78
N THR A 18 11.47 4.68 -8.34
CA THR A 18 10.11 4.33 -8.72
C THR A 18 9.12 5.42 -8.28
N THR A 19 9.25 5.95 -7.06
CA THR A 19 8.39 7.04 -6.58
C THR A 19 8.49 8.28 -7.46
N LEU A 20 9.69 8.71 -7.82
CA LEU A 20 9.91 9.87 -8.67
C LEU A 20 9.36 9.67 -10.09
N GLU A 21 9.60 8.51 -10.69
CA GLU A 21 9.03 8.14 -12.00
C GLU A 21 7.50 8.14 -11.94
N CYS A 22 6.90 7.60 -10.88
CA CYS A 22 5.46 7.64 -10.68
C CYS A 22 4.94 9.08 -10.56
N LEU A 23 5.57 9.92 -9.71
CA LEU A 23 5.18 11.32 -9.55
C LEU A 23 5.17 12.07 -10.88
N GLN A 24 6.17 11.83 -11.74
CA GLN A 24 6.23 12.44 -13.06
C GLN A 24 5.09 11.95 -13.97
N ILE A 25 4.89 10.65 -14.08
CA ILE A 25 3.81 10.06 -14.92
C ILE A 25 2.43 10.57 -14.47
N PHE A 26 2.20 10.59 -13.16
CA PHE A 26 0.93 11.06 -12.60
C PHE A 26 0.75 12.56 -12.77
N SER A 27 1.82 13.36 -12.65
CA SER A 27 1.80 14.79 -12.96
C SER A 27 1.43 15.04 -14.44
N ASP A 28 2.04 14.30 -15.36
CA ASP A 28 1.74 14.39 -16.80
C ASP A 28 0.28 14.03 -17.09
N ALA A 29 -0.28 13.07 -16.35
CA ALA A 29 -1.68 12.69 -16.42
C ALA A 29 -2.63 13.65 -15.67
N SER A 30 -2.13 14.75 -15.08
CA SER A 30 -2.88 15.67 -14.21
C SER A 30 -3.54 14.98 -13.00
N MET A 31 -2.92 13.89 -12.52
CA MET A 31 -3.32 13.12 -11.36
C MET A 31 -2.38 13.42 -10.19
N LEU A 32 -2.78 14.26 -9.24
CA LEU A 32 -1.90 14.62 -8.12
C LEU A 32 -2.02 13.61 -6.97
N LEU A 33 -0.96 12.83 -6.74
CA LEU A 33 -0.79 11.99 -5.53
C LEU A 33 -0.21 12.83 -4.40
N ARG A 34 -0.99 13.07 -3.33
CA ARG A 34 -0.65 14.00 -2.24
C ARG A 34 -0.42 13.33 -0.87
N LYS A 35 -0.43 12.01 -0.80
CA LYS A 35 -0.43 11.26 0.48
C LYS A 35 0.50 10.06 0.41
N TRP A 36 1.80 10.32 0.27
CA TRP A 36 2.81 9.25 0.26
C TRP A 36 3.10 8.76 1.68
N ARG A 37 3.27 7.44 1.81
CA ARG A 37 3.59 6.72 3.05
C ARG A 37 4.49 5.53 2.74
N THR A 38 5.40 5.22 3.66
CA THR A 38 6.33 4.10 3.56
C THR A 38 6.50 3.40 4.90
N ASN A 39 6.86 2.12 4.86
CA ASN A 39 7.31 1.33 6.01
C ASN A 39 8.81 1.52 6.30
N SER A 40 9.56 2.19 5.42
CA SER A 40 11.00 2.40 5.56
C SER A 40 11.33 3.83 5.99
N LYS A 41 11.88 3.99 7.20
CA LYS A 41 12.36 5.29 7.71
C LYS A 41 13.44 5.91 6.82
N GLN A 42 14.29 5.09 6.19
CA GLN A 42 15.33 5.58 5.30
C GLN A 42 14.73 6.18 4.02
N LEU A 43 13.73 5.52 3.45
CA LEU A 43 13.04 6.04 2.27
C LEU A 43 12.27 7.32 2.59
N ASP A 44 11.65 7.39 3.77
CA ASP A 44 10.92 8.56 4.25
C ASP A 44 11.81 9.81 4.36
N LEU A 45 13.03 9.65 4.90
CA LEU A 45 14.03 10.72 4.93
C LEU A 45 14.45 11.17 3.53
N LEU A 46 14.64 10.22 2.60
CA LEU A 46 14.98 10.55 1.21
C LEU A 46 13.85 11.29 0.50
N TRP A 47 12.60 10.91 0.76
CA TRP A 47 11.43 11.61 0.24
C TRP A 47 11.33 13.06 0.75
N GLN A 48 11.63 13.29 2.04
CA GLN A 48 11.73 14.65 2.57
C GLN A 48 12.82 15.47 1.87
N GLN A 49 13.97 14.86 1.57
CA GLN A 49 15.07 15.53 0.85
C GLN A 49 14.69 15.89 -0.60
N GLU A 50 13.96 15.01 -1.28
CA GLU A 50 13.46 15.23 -2.64
C GLU A 50 12.20 16.11 -2.70
N GLY A 51 11.68 16.57 -1.55
CA GLY A 51 10.50 17.43 -1.48
C GLY A 51 9.18 16.72 -1.78
N VAL A 52 9.12 15.38 -1.63
CA VAL A 52 7.88 14.61 -1.78
C VAL A 52 6.98 14.88 -0.57
N GLU A 53 5.75 15.34 -0.82
CA GLU A 53 4.75 15.54 0.23
C GLU A 53 4.35 14.17 0.84
N THR A 54 4.86 13.91 2.04
CA THR A 54 4.51 12.75 2.85
C THR A 54 3.55 13.16 3.97
N GLU A 55 2.58 12.30 4.28
CA GLU A 55 1.76 12.49 5.48
C GLU A 55 2.56 12.02 6.71
N PHE A 56 3.43 12.89 7.24
CA PHE A 56 3.99 12.72 8.59
C PHE A 56 2.89 12.97 9.61
N SER A 57 2.51 11.93 10.36
CA SER A 57 1.78 12.11 11.61
C SER A 57 2.80 12.09 12.74
N GLU A 58 3.14 13.26 13.28
CA GLU A 58 3.75 13.33 14.60
C GLU A 58 2.85 12.60 15.60
N THR A 59 3.41 11.59 16.25
CA THR A 59 2.73 10.77 17.24
C THR A 59 2.61 11.55 18.55
N SER A 60 1.45 12.15 18.81
CA SER A 60 1.00 12.36 20.19
C SER A 60 0.28 11.10 20.65
N ALA A 61 0.88 10.41 21.62
CA ALA A 61 0.56 9.07 22.14
C ALA A 61 -0.80 8.91 22.84
N THR A 62 -1.81 9.69 22.47
CA THR A 62 -3.13 9.68 23.13
C THR A 62 -4.32 9.56 22.18
N ASP A 63 -4.12 9.73 20.88
CA ASP A 63 -5.23 9.60 19.92
C ASP A 63 -5.04 8.38 19.04
N LEU A 64 -5.89 7.37 19.28
CA LEU A 64 -6.14 6.22 18.41
C LEU A 64 -6.66 6.71 17.05
N LYS A 65 -5.81 7.35 16.24
CA LYS A 65 -6.17 7.74 14.88
C LYS A 65 -6.29 6.45 14.07
N PRO A 66 -7.37 6.29 13.27
CA PRO A 66 -7.60 5.05 12.55
C PRO A 66 -6.42 4.78 11.60
N PRO A 67 -5.96 3.52 11.51
CA PRO A 67 -4.95 3.12 10.54
C PRO A 67 -5.34 3.59 9.13
N ILE A 68 -4.33 3.97 8.33
CA ILE A 68 -4.58 4.51 6.98
C ILE A 68 -5.32 3.47 6.17
N LYS A 69 -6.37 3.89 5.48
CA LYS A 69 -7.08 3.01 4.58
C LYS A 69 -6.40 3.02 3.22
N VAL A 70 -5.86 1.88 2.82
CA VAL A 70 -5.34 1.63 1.49
C VAL A 70 -6.12 0.47 0.90
N LEU A 71 -6.74 0.66 -0.26
CA LEU A 71 -7.63 -0.35 -0.87
C LEU A 71 -8.76 -0.82 0.07
N GLY A 72 -9.25 0.09 0.92
CA GLY A 72 -10.28 -0.23 1.91
C GLY A 72 -9.80 -0.98 3.15
N LEU A 73 -8.50 -1.29 3.25
CA LEU A 73 -7.87 -1.99 4.37
C LEU A 73 -7.06 -1.05 5.23
N ALA A 74 -7.06 -1.30 6.52
CA ALA A 74 -6.27 -0.53 7.48
C ALA A 74 -4.80 -0.97 7.42
N TRP A 75 -3.87 -0.05 7.18
CA TRP A 75 -2.43 -0.29 7.18
C TRP A 75 -1.74 0.52 8.27
N ASP A 76 -0.93 -0.17 9.07
CA ASP A 76 0.06 0.39 9.98
C ASP A 76 1.44 0.27 9.32
N SER A 77 1.93 1.39 8.81
CA SER A 77 3.22 1.47 8.12
C SER A 77 4.41 1.24 9.06
N GLU A 78 4.29 1.48 10.36
CA GLU A 78 5.42 1.31 11.29
C GLU A 78 5.71 -0.15 11.57
N LYS A 79 4.65 -0.96 11.72
CA LYS A 79 4.75 -2.39 11.96
C LYS A 79 4.66 -3.23 10.68
N ASP A 80 4.40 -2.57 9.55
CA ASP A 80 4.08 -3.18 8.28
C ASP A 80 2.95 -4.22 8.37
N LEU A 81 1.90 -3.87 9.13
CA LEU A 81 0.76 -4.73 9.37
C LEU A 81 -0.48 -4.19 8.70
N ILE A 82 -1.21 -5.09 8.04
CA ILE A 82 -2.53 -4.80 7.48
C ILE A 82 -3.60 -5.47 8.34
N TYR A 83 -4.61 -4.71 8.68
CA TYR A 83 -5.74 -5.12 9.49
C TYR A 83 -6.96 -5.34 8.60
N PHE A 84 -7.52 -6.54 8.70
CA PHE A 84 -8.80 -6.92 8.12
C PHE A 84 -9.68 -7.51 9.22
N ASP A 85 -10.78 -6.82 9.56
CA ASP A 85 -11.77 -7.35 10.51
C ASP A 85 -12.94 -7.99 9.75
N PRO A 86 -13.06 -9.33 9.74
CA PRO A 86 -14.18 -10.01 9.10
C PRO A 86 -15.53 -9.68 9.76
N LYS A 87 -15.56 -9.17 10.99
CA LYS A 87 -16.80 -8.75 11.67
C LYS A 87 -17.43 -7.54 10.99
N ASP A 88 -16.61 -6.63 10.46
CA ASP A 88 -17.10 -5.48 9.71
C ASP A 88 -17.77 -5.89 8.41
N LEU A 89 -17.19 -6.89 7.72
CA LEU A 89 -17.81 -7.50 6.54
C LEU A 89 -19.15 -8.17 6.91
N LEU A 90 -19.19 -8.93 8.00
CA LEU A 90 -20.41 -9.60 8.46
C LEU A 90 -21.52 -8.59 8.83
N LYS A 91 -21.16 -7.50 9.49
CA LYS A 91 -22.07 -6.39 9.82
C LYS A 91 -22.53 -5.63 8.58
N PHE A 92 -21.69 -5.53 7.54
CA PHE A 92 -22.10 -4.98 6.26
C PHE A 92 -23.09 -5.90 5.55
N MET A 93 -22.84 -7.21 5.55
CA MET A 93 -23.70 -8.21 4.92
C MET A 93 -25.08 -8.34 5.59
N SER A 94 -25.19 -8.06 6.89
CA SER A 94 -26.48 -8.10 7.60
C SER A 94 -27.47 -6.99 7.18
N ARG A 95 -26.99 -5.98 6.44
CA ARG A 95 -27.83 -4.96 5.79
C ARG A 95 -28.49 -5.59 4.54
N LYS A 96 -29.62 -6.29 4.72
CA LYS A 96 -30.41 -7.02 3.70
C LYS A 96 -30.78 -6.21 2.45
N THR A 97 -29.81 -5.86 1.60
CA THR A 97 -30.02 -5.07 0.38
C THR A 97 -29.39 -5.78 -0.80
N GLU A 98 -30.14 -6.68 -1.45
CA GLU A 98 -29.61 -7.54 -2.51
C GLU A 98 -29.59 -6.86 -3.89
N SER A 99 -28.96 -5.70 -3.98
CA SER A 99 -28.70 -5.06 -5.28
C SER A 99 -27.41 -5.60 -5.91
N LYS A 100 -27.30 -5.57 -7.24
CA LYS A 100 -26.04 -5.85 -7.95
C LYS A 100 -24.86 -5.03 -7.37
N ARG A 101 -25.11 -3.76 -7.01
CA ARG A 101 -24.11 -2.89 -6.38
C ARG A 101 -23.65 -3.40 -5.01
N PHE A 102 -24.57 -3.96 -4.22
CA PHE A 102 -24.24 -4.54 -2.93
C PHE A 102 -23.37 -5.79 -3.08
N ILE A 103 -23.76 -6.72 -3.97
CA ILE A 103 -22.97 -7.93 -4.24
C ILE A 103 -21.56 -7.55 -4.70
N LEU A 104 -21.42 -6.64 -5.67
CA LEU A 104 -20.11 -6.16 -6.12
C LEU A 104 -19.31 -5.49 -4.99
N SER A 105 -19.98 -4.79 -4.06
CA SER A 105 -19.33 -4.17 -2.90
C SER A 105 -18.90 -5.18 -1.83
N VAL A 106 -19.59 -6.32 -1.70
CA VAL A 106 -19.17 -7.44 -0.84
C VAL A 106 -17.98 -8.15 -1.47
N VAL A 107 -18.07 -8.45 -2.77
CA VAL A 107 -16.99 -9.08 -3.55
C VAL A 107 -15.71 -8.24 -3.47
N GLY A 108 -15.79 -6.93 -3.74
CA GLY A 108 -14.63 -6.03 -3.60
C GLY A 108 -13.98 -6.13 -2.22
N ARG A 109 -14.76 -6.04 -1.13
CA ARG A 109 -14.22 -6.17 0.24
C ARG A 109 -13.52 -7.51 0.55
N ILE A 110 -13.80 -8.56 -0.21
CA ILE A 110 -13.13 -9.87 -0.07
C ILE A 110 -11.91 -9.95 -0.98
N PHE A 111 -12.04 -9.53 -2.23
CA PHE A 111 -10.98 -9.65 -3.22
C PHE A 111 -9.89 -8.58 -3.06
N ASP A 112 -10.22 -7.35 -2.64
CA ASP A 112 -9.24 -6.27 -2.41
C ASP A 112 -8.08 -6.73 -1.47
N PRO A 113 -8.33 -7.32 -0.28
CA PRO A 113 -7.26 -7.89 0.56
C PRO A 113 -6.57 -9.12 0.00
N LEU A 114 -7.28 -9.98 -0.75
CA LEU A 114 -6.68 -11.17 -1.33
C LEU A 114 -5.71 -10.83 -2.47
N GLU A 115 -6.08 -9.87 -3.31
CA GLU A 115 -5.23 -9.35 -4.39
C GLU A 115 -3.97 -8.69 -3.82
N PHE A 116 -4.11 -7.93 -2.74
CA PHE A 116 -2.96 -7.38 -2.02
C PHE A 116 -2.01 -8.49 -1.54
N LEU A 117 -2.52 -9.53 -0.88
CA LEU A 117 -1.70 -10.66 -0.39
C LEU A 117 -1.07 -11.47 -1.54
N ALA A 118 -1.78 -11.64 -2.65
CA ALA A 118 -1.25 -12.31 -3.82
C ALA A 118 -0.08 -11.53 -4.45
N HIS A 119 -0.16 -10.20 -4.45
CA HIS A 119 0.89 -9.33 -4.97
C HIS A 119 2.12 -9.32 -4.05
N SER A 120 1.95 -9.27 -2.73
CA SER A 120 3.09 -9.33 -1.79
C SER A 120 3.84 -10.66 -1.89
N LEU A 121 3.14 -11.80 -1.95
CA LEU A 121 3.76 -13.11 -2.14
C LEU A 121 4.46 -13.24 -3.50
N SER A 122 3.89 -12.67 -4.56
CA SER A 122 4.49 -12.71 -5.90
C SER A 122 5.79 -11.90 -5.99
N ILE A 123 5.86 -10.76 -5.29
CA ILE A 123 7.08 -9.94 -5.18
C ILE A 123 8.15 -10.71 -4.40
N GLU A 124 7.79 -11.37 -3.29
CA GLU A 124 8.74 -12.14 -2.47
C GLU A 124 9.30 -13.38 -3.19
N VAL A 125 8.46 -14.08 -3.95
CA VAL A 125 8.89 -15.20 -4.81
C VAL A 125 9.81 -14.73 -5.94
N SER A 126 9.51 -13.57 -6.54
CA SER A 126 10.36 -12.97 -7.58
C SER A 126 11.70 -12.48 -7.02
N SER A 127 11.70 -11.94 -5.79
CA SER A 127 12.90 -11.55 -5.05
C SER A 127 13.80 -12.76 -4.74
N SER A 128 13.20 -13.85 -4.24
CA SER A 128 13.90 -15.12 -3.98
C SER A 128 14.53 -15.72 -5.24
N ARG A 129 13.86 -15.63 -6.39
CA ARG A 129 14.40 -16.09 -7.68
C ARG A 129 15.54 -15.20 -8.20
N SER A 130 15.45 -13.88 -8.00
CA SER A 130 16.53 -12.93 -8.33
C SER A 130 17.78 -13.20 -7.50
N LEU A 131 17.62 -13.42 -6.19
CA LEU A 131 18.72 -13.74 -5.28
C LEU A 131 19.37 -15.08 -5.61
N ASP A 132 18.59 -16.13 -5.91
CA ASP A 132 19.14 -17.44 -6.31
C ASP A 132 19.87 -17.35 -7.67
N SER A 133 19.39 -16.50 -8.58
CA SER A 133 20.05 -16.24 -9.88
C SER A 133 21.37 -15.49 -9.72
N ARG A 134 21.44 -14.49 -8.83
CA ARG A 134 22.69 -13.76 -8.51
C ARG A 134 23.70 -14.67 -7.78
N SER A 135 23.22 -15.49 -6.84
CA SER A 135 24.04 -16.47 -6.11
C SER A 135 24.68 -17.51 -7.02
N ARG A 136 23.97 -17.94 -8.08
CA ARG A 136 24.49 -18.88 -9.10
C ARG A 136 25.48 -18.26 -10.07
N LEU A 137 25.49 -16.93 -10.22
CA LEU A 137 26.39 -16.20 -11.11
C LEU A 137 27.70 -15.74 -10.44
N GLY A 138 27.87 -15.97 -9.15
CA GLY A 138 29.15 -15.74 -8.45
C GLY A 138 29.61 -14.29 -8.45
N LEU A 139 28.68 -13.34 -8.34
CA LEU A 139 28.95 -11.94 -8.01
C LEU A 139 28.59 -11.67 -6.54
#